data_AF-A0A1Q6RRZ7-F1
#
_entry.id   AF-A0A1Q6RRZ7-F1
#
_cell.length_a   1.000
_cell.length_b   1.000
_cell.length_c   1.000
_cell.angle_alpha   90.00
_cell.angle_beta   90.00
_cell.angle_gamma   90.00
#
_symmetry.space_group_name_H-M   'P 1'
#
loop_
_entity.id
_entity.type
_entity.pdbx_description
1 polymer ?
#
loop_
_entity_poly.entity_id
_entity_poly.type
_entity_poly.pdbx_seq_one_letter_code
_entity_poly.pdbx_strand_id
1 'polypeptide(L)'
;MASGIHKIKRQKGKILQTQFYYPVQSNNNLPKKICQRPFSVLFFRIWRMEQGSMTVEAALVVPLFLIGCLMLLSIVTITQNYMDRQLKLHKTAREMAVLAAGVQGSQSDMIRLRRVYSASLTPKCPGIRTILLENHCIVHKFNGYDAINGDVTGESAIYVFLTEHGSVYHRKRSCKHLNIDILPVSGRDVGAKRNKDRKIYDTCKKCLKLTKEELKRTTVFITDYGVKYHTEITCPDLKRSLHVVLLSQAEGRAACKDCCRE
;
A
#
# COMPACT_ATOMS: atom_id res chain seq x y z
N MET A 1 -3.49 19.55 27.96
CA MET A 1 -4.26 20.38 27.00
C MET A 1 -4.34 19.61 25.68
N ALA A 2 -5.56 19.46 25.17
CA ALA A 2 -5.96 18.47 24.18
C ALA A 2 -5.57 18.84 22.75
N SER A 3 -5.26 17.85 21.91
CA SER A 3 -5.41 18.00 20.45
C SER A 3 -5.64 16.66 19.74
N GLY A 4 -6.90 16.45 19.32
CA GLY A 4 -7.24 15.94 17.99
C GLY A 4 -6.95 14.49 17.63
N ILE A 5 -7.59 13.52 18.27
CA ILE A 5 -7.73 12.16 17.70
C ILE A 5 -8.71 12.23 16.53
N HIS A 6 -8.20 12.25 15.29
CA HIS A 6 -9.01 12.10 14.09
C HIS A 6 -9.64 10.70 14.04
N LYS A 7 -10.89 10.59 14.51
CA LYS A 7 -11.77 9.44 14.27
C LYS A 7 -12.12 9.36 12.78
N ILE A 8 -11.50 8.44 12.04
CA ILE A 8 -11.88 8.12 10.67
C ILE A 8 -13.13 7.22 10.71
N LYS A 9 -14.25 7.75 10.20
CA LYS A 9 -15.54 7.04 10.09
C LYS A 9 -15.41 5.80 9.18
N ARG A 10 -15.79 4.65 9.73
CA ARG A 10 -16.04 3.39 9.01
C ARG A 10 -17.13 3.58 7.96
N GLN A 11 -16.82 3.42 6.68
CA GLN A 11 -17.83 3.13 5.65
C GLN A 11 -17.83 1.65 5.31
N LYS A 12 -19.01 1.04 5.44
CA LYS A 12 -19.32 -0.35 5.10
C LYS A 12 -19.41 -0.47 3.57
N GLY A 13 -18.64 -1.39 2.98
CA GLY A 13 -18.81 -1.79 1.58
C GLY A 13 -17.52 -2.29 0.94
N LYS A 14 -17.40 -3.62 0.83
CA LYS A 14 -16.35 -4.40 0.16
C LYS A 14 -14.95 -4.33 0.79
N ILE A 15 -14.47 -5.49 1.22
CA ILE A 15 -13.13 -5.75 1.77
C ILE A 15 -12.11 -5.60 0.64
N LEU A 16 -11.71 -4.37 0.33
CA LEU A 16 -10.36 -4.12 -0.15
C LEU A 16 -9.49 -4.20 1.10
N GLN A 17 -8.50 -5.09 1.13
CA GLN A 17 -7.49 -5.14 2.17
C GLN A 17 -6.83 -3.77 2.30
N THR A 18 -7.36 -2.92 3.17
CA THR A 18 -6.77 -1.65 3.53
C THR A 18 -5.48 -1.98 4.24
N GLN A 19 -4.41 -1.74 3.50
CA GLN A 19 -3.05 -1.98 3.90
C GLN A 19 -2.64 -0.91 4.92
N PHE A 20 -2.89 -1.16 6.19
CA PHE A 20 -2.47 -0.25 7.25
C PHE A 20 -0.95 -0.38 7.48
N TYR A 21 -0.21 0.66 7.14
CA TYR A 21 1.17 0.86 7.58
C TYR A 21 1.12 1.77 8.79
N TYR A 22 1.55 1.30 9.95
CA TYR A 22 1.67 2.15 11.12
C TYR A 22 3.12 2.61 11.21
N PRO A 23 3.40 3.93 11.31
CA PRO A 23 4.70 4.36 11.80
C PRO A 23 4.84 3.76 13.20
N VAL A 24 5.95 3.09 13.47
CA VAL A 24 6.23 2.56 14.80
C VAL A 24 6.44 3.75 15.74
N GLN A 25 5.35 4.24 16.36
CA GLN A 25 5.45 5.02 17.57
C GLN A 25 5.99 4.08 18.64
N SER A 26 7.01 4.53 19.38
CA SER A 26 7.66 3.84 20.48
C SER A 26 6.70 3.60 21.65
N ASN A 27 5.65 2.82 21.44
CA ASN A 27 4.77 2.34 22.49
C ASN A 27 4.29 0.93 22.14
N ASN A 28 4.73 -0.01 22.97
CA ASN A 28 4.62 -1.46 22.85
C ASN A 28 3.20 -2.01 23.05
N ASN A 29 2.19 -1.44 22.39
CA ASN A 29 0.80 -1.88 22.51
C ASN A 29 0.34 -2.58 21.23
N LEU A 30 0.94 -3.74 20.93
CA LEU A 30 0.25 -4.77 20.15
C LEU A 30 -0.78 -5.48 21.03
N PRO A 31 -1.92 -5.94 20.49
CA PRO A 31 -2.81 -6.84 21.20
C PRO A 31 -2.07 -8.17 21.48
N LYS A 32 -1.55 -8.30 22.70
CA LYS A 32 -1.06 -9.55 23.28
C LYS A 32 -2.25 -10.51 23.45
N LYS A 33 -2.70 -11.15 22.38
CA LYS A 33 -3.41 -12.42 22.48
C LYS A 33 -2.60 -13.49 21.77
N ILE A 34 -1.45 -13.75 22.37
CA ILE A 34 -0.70 -14.99 22.24
C ILE A 34 -1.58 -16.07 22.87
N CYS A 35 -2.42 -16.71 22.07
CA CYS A 35 -3.09 -17.95 22.48
C CYS A 35 -2.15 -19.09 22.11
N GLN A 36 -1.05 -19.21 22.84
CA GLN A 36 -0.26 -20.43 22.88
C GLN A 36 -1.10 -21.46 23.64
N ARG A 37 -1.94 -22.21 22.92
CA ARG A 37 -2.41 -23.49 23.44
C ARG A 37 -1.46 -24.55 22.92
N PRO A 38 -0.99 -25.46 23.79
CA PRO A 38 -0.03 -26.48 23.39
C PRO A 38 -0.59 -27.23 22.20
N PHE A 39 0.28 -27.49 21.22
CA PHE A 39 0.06 -28.46 20.17
C PHE A 39 -0.47 -29.72 20.85
N SER A 40 -1.76 -30.02 20.72
CA SER A 40 -2.34 -31.18 21.39
C SER A 40 -1.67 -32.40 20.79
N VAL A 41 -0.72 -32.96 21.53
CA VAL A 41 0.05 -34.20 21.31
C VAL A 41 -0.85 -35.45 21.16
N LEU A 42 -2.15 -35.27 20.92
CA LEU A 42 -3.10 -36.34 20.71
C LEU A 42 -2.83 -37.14 19.44
N PHE A 43 -2.13 -36.55 18.44
CA PHE A 43 -1.74 -37.27 17.23
C PHE A 43 -0.70 -38.38 17.49
N PHE A 44 0.16 -38.22 18.50
CA PHE A 44 1.16 -39.24 18.85
C PHE A 44 0.62 -40.37 19.72
N ARG A 45 -0.61 -40.26 20.23
CA ARG A 45 -1.21 -41.30 21.08
C ARG A 45 -1.82 -42.47 20.29
N ILE A 46 -1.84 -42.38 18.96
CA ILE A 46 -2.31 -43.45 18.05
C ILE A 46 -1.18 -44.45 17.73
N TRP A 47 0.09 -44.12 18.02
CA TRP A 47 1.23 -44.97 17.67
C TRP A 47 1.67 -45.95 18.76
N ARG A 48 0.74 -46.35 19.64
CA ARG A 48 0.93 -47.48 20.55
C ARG A 48 0.04 -48.62 20.06
N MET A 49 0.32 -49.10 18.86
CA MET A 49 -0.35 -50.27 18.28
C MET A 49 0.65 -51.44 18.31
N GLU A 50 0.22 -52.56 18.89
CA GLU A 50 0.86 -53.87 18.70
C GLU A 50 0.92 -54.22 17.20
N GLN A 51 1.82 -55.13 16.82
CA GLN A 51 2.16 -55.52 15.43
C GLN A 51 0.95 -55.49 14.47
N GLY A 52 0.98 -54.55 13.51
CA GLY A 52 -0.01 -54.48 12.44
C GLY A 52 0.29 -55.45 11.30
N SER A 53 -0.71 -55.77 10.48
CA SER A 53 -0.50 -56.54 9.24
C SER A 53 0.31 -55.71 8.24
N MET A 54 1.28 -56.32 7.55
CA MET A 54 2.15 -55.67 6.55
C MET A 54 1.38 -54.90 5.46
N THR A 55 0.14 -55.32 5.17
CA THR A 55 -0.74 -54.67 4.21
C THR A 55 -1.28 -53.32 4.71
N VAL A 56 -1.59 -53.21 6.00
CA VAL A 56 -2.14 -51.99 6.62
C VAL A 56 -1.06 -50.92 6.74
N GLU A 57 0.17 -51.32 7.09
CA GLU A 57 1.30 -50.41 7.15
C GLU A 57 1.60 -49.82 5.77
N ALA A 58 1.69 -50.67 4.73
CA ALA A 58 1.92 -50.22 3.35
C ALA A 58 0.80 -49.29 2.83
N ALA A 59 -0.46 -49.57 3.17
CA ALA A 59 -1.60 -48.75 2.76
C ALA A 59 -1.59 -47.33 3.37
N LEU A 60 -0.95 -47.12 4.52
CA LEU A 60 -0.84 -45.80 5.18
C LEU A 60 0.39 -44.99 4.74
N VAL A 61 1.45 -45.64 4.26
CA VAL A 61 2.68 -44.96 3.83
C VAL A 61 2.43 -43.99 2.68
N VAL A 62 1.68 -44.40 1.66
CA VAL A 62 1.44 -43.56 0.46
C VAL A 62 0.62 -42.30 0.78
N PRO A 63 -0.54 -42.38 1.49
CA PRO A 63 -1.29 -41.19 1.89
C PRO A 63 -0.47 -40.24 2.78
N LEU A 64 0.31 -40.75 3.73
CA LEU A 64 1.16 -39.92 4.59
C LEU A 64 2.26 -39.22 3.79
N PHE A 65 2.87 -39.91 2.83
CA PHE A 65 3.85 -39.33 1.92
C PHE A 65 3.24 -38.19 1.10
N LEU A 66 2.06 -38.41 0.51
CA LEU A 66 1.36 -37.38 -0.27
C LEU A 66 0.98 -36.17 0.59
N ILE A 67 0.51 -36.37 1.83
CA ILE A 67 0.24 -35.27 2.77
C ILE A 67 1.52 -34.50 3.07
N GLY A 68 2.65 -35.19 3.27
CA GLY A 68 3.96 -34.58 3.44
C GLY A 68 4.37 -33.71 2.25
N CYS A 69 4.23 -34.21 1.02
CA CYS A 69 4.50 -33.45 -0.19
C CYS A 69 3.60 -32.21 -0.32
N LEU A 70 2.29 -32.34 -0.04
CA LEU A 70 1.36 -31.21 -0.06
C LEU A 70 1.70 -30.15 1.00
N MET A 71 2.17 -30.58 2.17
CA MET A 71 2.64 -29.68 3.22
C MET A 71 3.90 -28.91 2.81
N LEU A 72 4.86 -29.58 2.15
CA LEU A 72 6.05 -28.91 1.61
C LEU A 72 5.67 -27.87 0.55
N LEU A 73 4.77 -28.20 -0.37
CA LEU A 73 4.25 -27.25 -1.37
C LEU A 73 3.57 -26.05 -0.69
N SER A 74 2.81 -26.29 0.40
CA SER A 74 2.16 -25.22 1.16
C SER A 74 3.17 -24.21 1.73
N ILE A 75 4.31 -24.68 2.23
CA ILE A 75 5.37 -23.82 2.77
C ILE A 75 5.97 -22.94 1.67
N VAL A 76 6.20 -23.51 0.48
CA VAL A 76 6.68 -22.74 -0.68
C VAL A 76 5.71 -21.62 -1.03
N THR A 77 4.40 -21.87 -1.06
CA THR A 77 3.43 -20.80 -1.34
C THR A 77 3.40 -19.72 -0.25
N ILE A 78 3.55 -20.10 1.03
CA ILE A 78 3.60 -19.13 2.14
C ILE A 78 4.85 -18.26 2.05
N THR A 79 6.00 -18.86 1.72
CA THR A 79 7.26 -18.12 1.56
C THR A 79 7.24 -17.19 0.35
N GLN A 80 6.69 -17.61 -0.80
CA GLN A 80 6.48 -16.73 -1.96
C GLN A 80 5.61 -15.52 -1.58
N ASN A 81 4.48 -15.77 -0.90
CA ASN A 81 3.62 -14.69 -0.40
C ASN A 81 4.31 -13.78 0.61
N TYR A 82 5.20 -14.33 1.44
CA TYR A 82 6.01 -13.56 2.38
C TYR A 82 6.99 -12.63 1.64
N MET A 83 7.69 -13.15 0.63
CA MET A 83 8.63 -12.38 -0.19
C MET A 83 7.94 -11.27 -0.98
N ASP A 84 6.79 -11.55 -1.60
CA ASP A 84 6.00 -10.54 -2.31
C ASP A 84 5.55 -9.39 -1.40
N ARG A 85 5.18 -9.73 -0.16
CA ARG A 85 4.81 -8.75 0.86
C ARG A 85 6.01 -7.96 1.35
N GLN A 86 7.18 -8.60 1.52
CA GLN A 86 8.42 -7.89 1.85
C GLN A 86 8.79 -6.91 0.74
N LEU A 87 8.74 -7.33 -0.52
CA LEU A 87 9.05 -6.45 -1.65
C LEU A 87 8.14 -5.22 -1.69
N LYS A 88 6.83 -5.39 -1.47
CA LYS A 88 5.87 -4.28 -1.37
C LYS A 88 6.20 -3.34 -0.21
N LEU A 89 6.55 -3.90 0.96
CA LEU A 89 6.95 -3.12 2.14
C LEU A 89 8.24 -2.32 1.88
N HIS A 90 9.21 -2.90 1.20
CA HIS A 90 10.45 -2.20 0.83
C HIS A 90 10.19 -1.08 -0.19
N LYS A 91 9.30 -1.28 -1.17
CA LYS A 91 8.92 -0.22 -2.13
C LYS A 91 8.27 0.95 -1.41
N THR A 92 7.28 0.68 -0.55
CA THR A 92 6.63 1.75 0.22
C THR A 92 7.59 2.42 1.19
N ALA A 93 8.49 1.66 1.83
CA ALA A 93 9.54 2.23 2.68
C ALA A 93 10.44 3.20 1.91
N ARG A 94 10.90 2.83 0.71
CA ARG A 94 11.74 3.71 -0.14
C ARG A 94 10.99 4.97 -0.57
N GLU A 95 9.73 4.85 -0.98
CA GLU A 95 8.90 6.03 -1.30
C GLU A 95 8.75 6.95 -0.09
N MET A 96 8.46 6.39 1.09
CA MET A 96 8.38 7.16 2.34
C MET A 96 9.71 7.80 2.74
N ALA A 97 10.84 7.13 2.49
CA ALA A 97 12.18 7.65 2.75
C ALA A 97 12.50 8.90 1.93
N VAL A 98 12.11 8.91 0.66
CA VAL A 98 12.29 10.09 -0.22
C VAL A 98 11.38 11.24 0.23
N LEU A 99 10.13 10.95 0.58
CA LEU A 99 9.19 11.98 1.04
C LEU A 99 9.58 12.58 2.40
N ALA A 100 10.24 11.82 3.26
CA ALA A 100 10.67 12.27 4.58
C ALA A 100 11.96 13.13 4.55
N ALA A 101 12.69 13.16 3.42
CA ALA A 101 13.95 13.87 3.28
C ALA A 101 13.87 15.37 3.62
N GLY A 102 12.71 16.01 3.42
CA GLY A 102 12.48 17.43 3.69
C GLY A 102 11.84 17.77 5.04
N VAL A 103 11.54 16.77 5.89
CA VAL A 103 10.84 17.00 7.17
C VAL A 103 11.86 17.15 8.29
N GLN A 104 12.20 18.41 8.61
CA GLN A 104 12.99 18.75 9.79
C GLN A 104 12.10 18.60 11.04
N GLY A 105 12.53 17.79 12.02
CA GLY A 105 11.83 17.62 13.30
C GLY A 105 11.56 16.19 13.78
N SER A 106 11.93 15.16 13.00
CA SER A 106 11.87 13.76 13.47
C SER A 106 13.22 13.36 14.08
N GLN A 107 13.21 12.98 15.37
CA GLN A 107 14.41 12.62 16.16
C GLN A 107 15.22 11.44 15.62
N SER A 108 14.75 10.70 14.61
CA SER A 108 15.49 9.60 14.00
C SER A 108 15.51 9.71 12.48
N ASP A 109 16.68 9.51 11.88
CA ASP A 109 16.83 9.43 10.42
C ASP A 109 16.45 8.08 9.82
N MET A 110 15.92 7.17 10.64
CA MET A 110 15.38 5.89 10.19
C MET A 110 13.86 5.89 10.20
N ILE A 111 13.27 5.36 9.12
CA ILE A 111 11.85 5.04 9.00
C ILE A 111 11.69 3.54 9.23
N ARG A 112 10.79 3.18 10.16
CA ARG A 112 10.47 1.78 10.49
C ARG A 112 9.03 1.47 10.09
N LEU A 113 8.86 0.47 9.22
CA LEU A 113 7.57 -0.06 8.82
C LEU A 113 7.42 -1.51 9.28
N ARG A 114 6.26 -1.81 9.87
CA ARG A 114 5.89 -3.16 10.32
C ARG A 114 4.53 -3.54 9.76
N ARG A 115 4.39 -4.78 9.29
CA ARG A 115 3.13 -5.37 8.87
C ARG A 115 2.96 -6.75 9.49
N VAL A 116 1.82 -6.97 10.14
CA VAL A 116 1.43 -8.25 10.71
C VAL A 116 0.23 -8.80 9.94
N TYR A 117 0.25 -10.09 9.60
CA TYR A 117 -0.87 -10.75 8.91
C TYR A 117 -0.96 -12.24 9.28
N SER A 118 -2.09 -12.87 9.00
CA SER A 118 -2.27 -14.31 9.16
C SER A 118 -2.07 -15.06 7.84
N ALA A 119 -1.43 -16.22 7.92
CA ALA A 119 -1.30 -17.21 6.86
C ALA A 119 -1.85 -18.55 7.34
N SER A 120 -2.36 -19.36 6.42
CA SER A 120 -2.85 -20.72 6.72
C SER A 120 -2.19 -21.72 5.79
N LEU A 121 -1.92 -22.92 6.29
CA LEU A 121 -1.45 -24.02 5.46
C LEU A 121 -2.59 -24.59 4.63
N THR A 122 -2.26 -24.99 3.41
CA THR A 122 -3.14 -25.66 2.46
C THR A 122 -2.45 -26.95 1.99
N PRO A 123 -3.00 -28.15 2.28
CA PRO A 123 -4.31 -28.42 2.88
C PRO A 123 -4.38 -28.01 4.36
N LYS A 124 -5.61 -27.72 4.84
CA LYS A 124 -5.83 -27.39 6.25
C LYS A 124 -5.60 -28.65 7.08
N CYS A 125 -4.44 -28.74 7.72
CA CYS A 125 -4.16 -29.86 8.62
C CYS A 125 -4.96 -29.73 9.93
N PRO A 126 -5.61 -30.81 10.40
CA PRO A 126 -6.20 -30.83 11.72
C PRO A 126 -5.10 -30.61 12.77
N GLY A 127 -5.26 -29.58 13.61
CA GLY A 127 -4.32 -29.21 14.67
C GLY A 127 -3.43 -27.99 14.37
N ILE A 128 -3.22 -27.63 13.10
CA ILE A 128 -2.44 -26.43 12.73
C ILE A 128 -3.40 -25.27 12.42
N ARG A 129 -3.48 -24.29 13.33
CA ARG A 129 -4.25 -23.06 13.12
C ARG A 129 -3.46 -22.04 12.29
N THR A 130 -4.13 -20.97 11.87
CA THR A 130 -3.53 -19.84 11.16
C THR A 130 -2.28 -19.32 11.88
N ILE A 131 -1.17 -19.24 11.15
CA ILE A 131 0.11 -18.71 11.61
C ILE A 131 0.08 -17.19 11.48
N LEU A 132 0.55 -16.48 12.50
CA LEU A 132 0.75 -15.03 12.44
C LEU A 132 2.17 -14.74 11.94
N LEU A 133 2.28 -14.02 10.83
CA LEU A 133 3.54 -13.62 10.21
C LEU A 133 3.72 -12.11 10.31
N GLU A 134 4.99 -11.70 10.41
CA GLU A 134 5.38 -10.31 10.47
C GLU A 134 6.47 -10.00 9.46
N ASN A 135 6.26 -8.88 8.76
CA ASN A 135 7.22 -8.26 7.88
C ASN A 135 7.66 -6.95 8.49
N HIS A 136 8.97 -6.72 8.52
CA HIS A 136 9.58 -5.55 9.11
C HIS A 136 10.63 -4.99 8.15
N CYS A 137 10.65 -3.67 8.01
CA CYS A 137 11.57 -2.95 7.15
C CYS A 137 12.04 -1.68 7.86
N ILE A 138 13.36 -1.48 7.87
CA ILE A 138 13.98 -0.25 8.34
C ILE A 138 14.73 0.35 7.15
N VAL A 139 14.49 1.63 6.88
CA VAL A 139 15.19 2.36 5.84
C VAL A 139 15.65 3.71 6.39
N HIS A 140 16.78 4.20 5.91
CA HIS A 140 17.19 5.56 6.20
C HIS A 140 16.34 6.55 5.38
N LYS A 141 16.09 7.75 5.92
CA LYS A 141 15.59 8.88 5.13
C LYS A 141 16.56 9.13 3.99
N PHE A 142 16.03 9.48 2.83
CA PHE A 142 16.88 9.80 1.69
C PHE A 142 17.69 11.07 2.00
N ASN A 143 19.01 10.99 1.86
CA ASN A 143 19.94 12.08 2.16
C ASN A 143 20.46 12.78 0.89
N GLY A 144 20.03 12.36 -0.31
CA GLY A 144 20.42 13.00 -1.56
C GLY A 144 21.81 12.68 -2.08
N TYR A 145 22.53 11.76 -1.43
CA TYR A 145 23.88 11.37 -1.83
C TYR A 145 23.87 10.66 -3.19
N ASP A 146 24.52 11.25 -4.19
CA ASP A 146 24.76 10.64 -5.50
C ASP A 146 26.22 10.14 -5.56
N ALA A 147 26.39 8.81 -5.54
CA ALA A 147 27.71 8.18 -5.53
C ALA A 147 28.45 8.29 -6.87
N ILE A 148 27.74 8.61 -7.97
CA ILE A 148 28.32 8.64 -9.33
C ILE A 148 28.83 10.05 -9.65
N ASN A 149 28.05 11.07 -9.31
CA ASN A 149 28.38 12.46 -9.63
C ASN A 149 29.21 13.17 -8.54
N GLY A 150 29.59 12.43 -7.49
CA GLY A 150 30.26 13.01 -6.34
C GLY A 150 29.31 13.86 -5.51
N ASP A 151 29.78 14.15 -4.30
CA ASP A 151 29.04 14.85 -3.27
C ASP A 151 28.46 16.17 -3.77
N VAL A 152 27.12 16.32 -3.72
CA VAL A 152 26.50 17.65 -3.69
C VAL A 152 26.59 18.12 -2.23
N THR A 153 27.82 18.25 -1.75
CA THR A 153 28.13 18.88 -0.47
C THR A 153 27.81 20.35 -0.58
N GLY A 154 26.91 20.80 0.30
CA GLY A 154 26.67 22.23 0.52
C GLY A 154 25.19 22.50 0.66
N GLU A 155 24.74 22.58 1.91
CA GLU A 155 23.48 23.21 2.31
C GLU A 155 22.20 22.53 1.79
N SER A 156 21.64 21.65 2.63
CA SER A 156 20.20 21.32 2.66
C SER A 156 19.51 21.26 1.30
N ALA A 157 20.03 20.48 0.36
CA ALA A 157 19.50 20.32 -0.99
C ALA A 157 17.97 20.11 -0.97
N ILE A 158 17.22 21.18 -1.30
CA ILE A 158 15.76 21.20 -1.16
C ILE A 158 15.17 20.42 -2.34
N TYR A 159 14.63 19.24 -2.07
CA TYR A 159 13.86 18.50 -3.06
C TYR A 159 12.45 19.09 -3.23
N VAL A 160 12.04 19.23 -4.49
CA VAL A 160 10.71 19.72 -4.87
C VAL A 160 10.05 18.74 -5.84
N PHE A 161 8.71 18.71 -5.80
CA PHE A 161 7.87 17.90 -6.66
C PHE A 161 7.38 18.73 -7.84
N LEU A 162 7.54 18.19 -9.04
CA LEU A 162 7.04 18.79 -10.27
C LEU A 162 6.21 17.79 -11.06
N THR A 163 5.20 18.31 -11.74
CA THR A 163 4.46 17.59 -12.77
C THR A 163 5.12 17.80 -14.13
N GLU A 164 4.99 16.83 -15.03
CA GLU A 164 5.59 16.88 -16.39
C GLU A 164 5.31 18.20 -17.12
N HIS A 165 4.07 18.70 -17.04
CA HIS A 165 3.62 19.94 -17.69
C HIS A 165 3.27 21.08 -16.71
N GLY A 166 3.69 20.98 -15.45
CA GLY A 166 3.39 22.01 -14.45
C GLY A 166 4.30 23.22 -14.56
N SER A 167 3.71 24.42 -14.53
CA SER A 167 4.43 25.70 -14.43
C SER A 167 4.89 26.03 -13.00
N VAL A 168 4.53 25.19 -12.02
CA VAL A 168 4.71 25.45 -10.60
C VAL A 168 5.38 24.26 -9.93
N TYR A 169 6.33 24.50 -9.02
CA TYR A 169 6.92 23.46 -8.18
C TYR A 169 6.24 23.41 -6.80
N HIS A 170 6.21 22.22 -6.20
CA HIS A 170 5.58 21.96 -4.92
C HIS A 170 6.59 21.43 -3.91
N ARG A 171 6.58 21.94 -2.68
CA ARG A 171 7.43 21.42 -1.59
C ARG A 171 6.82 20.23 -0.84
N LYS A 172 5.48 20.13 -0.85
CA LYS A 172 4.71 19.11 -0.12
C LYS A 172 4.02 18.18 -1.11
N ARG A 173 4.28 16.86 -1.02
CA ARG A 173 3.58 15.84 -1.81
C ARG A 173 2.07 15.81 -1.55
N SER A 174 1.68 16.16 -0.32
CA SER A 174 0.30 16.25 0.15
C SER A 174 -0.42 17.53 -0.24
N CYS A 175 0.18 18.39 -1.08
CA CYS A 175 -0.49 19.58 -1.58
C CYS A 175 -1.79 19.20 -2.31
N LYS A 176 -2.88 19.92 -2.04
CA LYS A 176 -4.20 19.69 -2.67
C LYS A 176 -4.17 19.80 -4.20
N HIS A 177 -3.25 20.60 -4.75
CA HIS A 177 -3.05 20.73 -6.20
C HIS A 177 -2.36 19.50 -6.81
N LEU A 178 -1.55 18.80 -6.02
CA LEU A 178 -0.79 17.63 -6.44
C LEU A 178 -1.53 16.32 -6.18
N ASN A 179 -2.12 16.22 -4.99
CA ASN A 179 -2.89 15.09 -4.52
C ASN A 179 -4.38 15.41 -4.66
N ILE A 180 -4.88 15.23 -5.88
CA ILE A 180 -6.30 15.39 -6.20
C ILE A 180 -7.08 14.16 -5.77
N ASP A 181 -8.20 14.39 -5.09
CA ASP A 181 -9.14 13.35 -4.73
C ASP A 181 -9.94 12.93 -5.97
N ILE A 182 -9.85 11.65 -6.32
CA ILE A 182 -10.59 11.05 -7.43
C ILE A 182 -11.81 10.34 -6.86
N LEU A 183 -12.99 10.79 -7.27
CA LEU A 183 -14.28 10.30 -6.77
C LEU A 183 -14.97 9.44 -7.85
N PRO A 184 -15.33 8.19 -7.54
CA PRO A 184 -16.17 7.38 -8.42
C PRO A 184 -17.63 7.83 -8.33
N VAL A 185 -18.28 8.03 -9.48
CA VAL A 185 -19.68 8.46 -9.60
C VAL A 185 -20.35 7.66 -10.71
N SER A 186 -21.64 7.36 -10.58
CA SER A 186 -22.41 6.76 -11.66
C SER A 186 -22.50 7.70 -12.86
N GLY A 187 -22.31 7.19 -14.08
CA GLY A 187 -22.46 8.00 -15.29
C GLY A 187 -23.87 8.58 -15.50
N ARG A 188 -24.88 8.10 -14.77
CA ARG A 188 -26.22 8.73 -14.74
C ARG A 188 -26.22 10.06 -13.99
N ASP A 189 -25.45 10.13 -12.91
CA ASP A 189 -25.50 11.24 -11.95
C ASP A 189 -24.45 12.31 -12.26
N VAL A 190 -23.47 12.01 -13.11
CA VAL A 190 -22.38 12.93 -13.46
C VAL A 190 -22.90 14.24 -14.07
N GLY A 191 -23.97 14.17 -14.87
CA GLY A 191 -24.58 15.35 -15.48
C GLY A 191 -25.28 16.29 -14.49
N ALA A 192 -25.71 15.76 -13.34
CA ALA A 192 -26.30 16.55 -12.26
C ALA A 192 -25.24 17.10 -11.28
N LYS A 193 -24.07 16.47 -11.19
CA LYS A 193 -22.99 16.94 -10.33
C LYS A 193 -22.28 18.16 -10.91
N ARG A 194 -21.79 19.01 -10.01
CA ARG A 194 -20.93 20.15 -10.31
C ARG A 194 -19.65 20.03 -9.50
N ASN A 195 -18.58 20.62 -10.01
CA ASN A 195 -17.33 20.72 -9.27
C ASN A 195 -17.43 21.79 -8.17
N LYS A 196 -16.41 21.95 -7.32
CA LYS A 196 -16.42 22.97 -6.24
C LYS A 196 -16.51 24.40 -6.77
N ASP A 197 -16.06 24.63 -7.99
CA ASP A 197 -16.16 25.91 -8.71
C ASP A 197 -17.50 26.08 -9.47
N ARG A 198 -18.48 25.20 -9.21
CA ARG A 198 -19.80 25.15 -9.84
C ARG A 198 -19.81 24.91 -11.36
N LYS A 199 -18.69 24.47 -11.94
CA LYS A 199 -18.60 24.08 -13.35
C LYS A 199 -19.16 22.68 -13.59
N ILE A 200 -19.64 22.46 -14.82
CA ILE A 200 -20.14 21.18 -15.31
C ILE A 200 -18.96 20.30 -15.71
N TYR A 201 -19.11 18.98 -15.55
CA TYR A 201 -18.12 18.02 -16.03
C TYR A 201 -18.38 17.64 -17.48
N ASP A 202 -17.39 17.86 -18.33
CA ASP A 202 -17.37 17.50 -19.74
C ASP A 202 -16.69 16.15 -19.99
N THR A 203 -16.86 15.63 -21.20
CA THR A 203 -16.30 14.35 -21.64
C THR A 203 -14.78 14.45 -21.83
N CYS A 204 -14.02 13.48 -21.33
CA CYS A 204 -12.60 13.37 -21.69
C CYS A 204 -12.44 12.70 -23.07
N LYS A 205 -11.85 13.42 -24.03
CA LYS A 205 -11.60 12.95 -25.40
C LYS A 205 -10.68 11.72 -25.49
N LYS A 206 -9.81 11.49 -24.50
CA LYS A 206 -8.80 10.42 -24.53
C LYS A 206 -9.35 9.07 -24.03
N CYS A 207 -10.14 9.07 -22.96
CA CYS A 207 -10.61 7.84 -22.33
C CYS A 207 -12.06 7.48 -22.67
N LEU A 208 -12.90 8.45 -23.05
CA LEU A 208 -14.29 8.15 -23.36
C LEU A 208 -14.43 7.62 -24.79
N LYS A 209 -14.66 6.31 -24.90
CA LYS A 209 -14.99 5.62 -26.16
C LYS A 209 -16.40 5.02 -26.16
N LEU A 210 -17.18 5.30 -25.12
CA LEU A 210 -18.48 4.66 -24.85
C LEU A 210 -19.64 5.50 -25.40
N THR A 211 -20.71 4.82 -25.79
CA THR A 211 -21.98 5.45 -26.15
C THR A 211 -22.69 6.02 -24.92
N LYS A 212 -23.66 6.93 -25.12
CA LYS A 212 -24.43 7.55 -24.01
C LYS A 212 -25.17 6.52 -23.14
N GLU A 213 -25.62 5.42 -23.73
CA GLU A 213 -26.34 4.34 -23.04
C GLU A 213 -25.41 3.49 -22.16
N GLU A 214 -24.20 3.21 -22.65
CA GLU A 214 -23.17 2.49 -21.89
C GLU A 214 -22.60 3.34 -20.75
N LEU A 215 -22.47 4.65 -20.97
CA LEU A 215 -22.05 5.61 -19.95
C LEU A 215 -22.97 5.58 -18.72
N LYS A 216 -24.30 5.51 -18.94
CA LYS A 216 -25.29 5.39 -17.85
C LYS A 216 -25.16 4.11 -17.02
N ARG A 217 -24.51 3.07 -17.53
CA ARG A 217 -24.27 1.81 -16.77
C ARG A 217 -22.88 1.75 -16.13
N THR A 218 -22.01 2.69 -16.49
CA THR A 218 -20.60 2.66 -16.11
C THR A 218 -20.32 3.65 -14.97
N THR A 219 -19.34 3.33 -14.13
CA THR A 219 -18.83 4.26 -13.13
C THR A 219 -17.76 5.14 -13.77
N VAL A 220 -17.90 6.45 -13.63
CA VAL A 220 -16.95 7.45 -14.07
C VAL A 220 -16.20 8.04 -12.88
N PHE A 221 -15.02 8.57 -13.15
CA PHE A 221 -14.14 9.22 -12.19
C PHE A 221 -14.14 10.73 -12.45
N ILE A 222 -14.41 11.47 -11.39
CA ILE A 222 -14.36 12.94 -11.38
C ILE A 222 -13.38 13.41 -10.31
N THR A 223 -12.99 14.67 -10.38
CA THR A 223 -12.15 15.32 -9.36
C THR A 223 -12.81 16.61 -8.91
N ASP A 224 -12.59 17.01 -7.65
CA ASP A 224 -13.28 18.16 -7.04
C ASP A 224 -13.13 19.49 -7.78
N TYR A 225 -11.99 19.69 -8.45
CA TYR A 225 -11.66 20.91 -9.20
C TYR A 225 -11.51 20.65 -10.71
N GLY A 226 -11.65 19.41 -11.15
CA GLY A 226 -11.61 19.07 -12.56
C GLY A 226 -12.85 19.57 -13.30
N VAL A 227 -12.73 19.68 -14.62
CA VAL A 227 -13.84 19.99 -15.53
C VAL A 227 -14.16 18.81 -16.45
N LYS A 228 -13.43 17.70 -16.35
CA LYS A 228 -13.64 16.51 -17.18
C LYS A 228 -13.93 15.29 -16.32
N TYR A 229 -14.76 14.40 -16.82
CA TYR A 229 -14.96 13.07 -16.25
C TYR A 229 -14.26 11.99 -17.09
N HIS A 230 -13.81 10.93 -16.44
CA HIS A 230 -12.99 9.87 -17.02
C HIS A 230 -13.61 8.50 -16.77
N THR A 231 -13.44 7.56 -17.69
CA THR A 231 -13.89 6.16 -17.55
C THR A 231 -12.83 5.27 -16.90
N GLU A 232 -11.57 5.60 -17.12
CA GLU A 232 -10.42 4.86 -16.62
C GLU A 232 -9.64 5.70 -15.61
N ILE A 233 -9.26 5.09 -14.48
CA ILE A 233 -8.39 5.73 -13.49
C ILE A 233 -6.96 5.96 -14.01
N THR A 234 -6.56 5.21 -15.03
CA THR A 234 -5.25 5.25 -15.67
C THR A 234 -5.13 6.27 -16.80
N CYS A 235 -6.19 7.05 -17.06
CA CYS A 235 -6.17 8.06 -18.11
C CYS A 235 -5.01 9.08 -17.88
N PRO A 236 -4.16 9.37 -18.88
CA PRO A 236 -3.05 10.33 -18.74
C PRO A 236 -3.51 11.75 -18.37
N ASP A 237 -4.71 12.15 -18.76
CA ASP A 237 -5.28 13.46 -18.38
C ASP A 237 -5.78 13.49 -16.93
N LEU A 238 -6.00 12.32 -16.32
CA LEU A 238 -6.42 12.16 -14.93
C LEU A 238 -5.21 11.91 -14.00
N LYS A 239 -4.27 11.07 -14.44
CA LYS A 239 -3.05 10.73 -13.70
C LYS A 239 -1.99 11.81 -13.90
N ARG A 240 -1.48 12.36 -12.79
CA ARG A 240 -0.30 13.24 -12.83
C ARG A 240 0.96 12.43 -12.49
N SER A 241 1.85 12.28 -13.46
CA SER A 241 3.22 11.83 -13.19
C SER A 241 3.96 12.90 -12.41
N LEU A 242 4.76 12.47 -11.43
CA LEU A 242 5.49 13.37 -10.56
C LEU A 242 6.94 13.00 -10.51
N HIS A 243 7.76 14.01 -10.70
CA HIS A 243 9.21 13.91 -10.64
C HIS A 243 9.70 14.70 -9.43
N VAL A 244 10.65 14.11 -8.72
CA VAL A 244 11.36 14.76 -7.62
C VAL A 244 12.67 15.25 -8.20
N VAL A 245 12.90 16.56 -8.15
CA VAL A 245 14.13 17.19 -8.63
C VAL A 245 14.65 18.17 -7.59
N LEU A 246 15.90 18.59 -7.73
CA LEU A 246 16.49 19.63 -6.90
C LEU A 246 15.87 20.98 -7.22
N LEU A 247 15.73 21.86 -6.22
CA LEU A 247 15.22 23.22 -6.45
C LEU A 247 16.04 23.99 -7.51
N SER A 248 17.37 23.79 -7.56
CA SER A 248 18.24 24.34 -8.58
C SER A 248 17.92 23.86 -10.01
N GLN A 249 17.34 22.67 -10.15
CA GLN A 249 16.90 22.14 -11.45
C GLN A 249 15.47 22.59 -11.82
N ALA A 250 14.75 23.23 -10.89
CA ALA A 250 13.40 23.74 -11.08
C ALA A 250 13.37 25.23 -11.48
N GLU A 251 14.53 25.80 -11.87
CA GLU A 251 14.68 27.20 -12.28
C GLU A 251 13.68 27.59 -13.37
N GLY A 252 13.10 28.80 -13.23
CA GLY A 252 12.09 29.33 -14.14
C GLY A 252 10.64 28.91 -13.85
N ARG A 253 10.39 28.04 -12.87
CA ARG A 253 9.03 27.68 -12.43
C ARG A 253 8.64 28.39 -11.13
N ALA A 254 7.39 28.81 -11.03
CA ALA A 254 6.91 29.54 -9.86
C ALA A 254 6.71 28.60 -8.65
N ALA A 255 6.84 29.15 -7.44
CA ALA A 255 6.55 28.43 -6.21
C ALA A 255 5.04 28.26 -6.01
N CYS A 256 4.58 27.09 -5.57
CA CYS A 256 3.17 26.90 -5.22
C CYS A 256 2.81 27.75 -3.99
N LYS A 257 1.87 28.69 -4.16
CA LYS A 257 1.40 29.59 -3.10
C LYS A 257 0.96 28.86 -1.83
N ASP A 258 0.31 27.70 -1.95
CA ASP A 258 -0.15 26.93 -0.77
C ASP A 258 0.94 26.04 -0.16
N CYS A 259 1.99 25.69 -0.91
CA CYS A 259 3.11 24.91 -0.39
C CYS A 259 4.17 25.77 0.27
N CYS A 260 4.34 26.99 -0.25
CA CYS A 260 5.45 27.89 0.04
C CYS A 260 4.99 29.16 0.79
N ARG A 261 3.73 29.22 1.23
CA ARG A 261 3.34 30.13 2.31
C ARG A 261 4.01 29.64 3.60
N GLU A 262 4.81 30.52 4.18
CA GLU A 262 5.30 30.41 5.57
C GLU A 262 4.13 30.42 6.55
#